data_AF-A0A7M3NNT5-F1
#
_entry.id   AF-A0A7M3NNT5-F1
#
_cell.length_a   1.000
_cell.length_b   1.000
_cell.length_c   1.000
_cell.angle_alpha   90.00
_cell.angle_beta   90.00
_cell.angle_gamma   90.00
#
_symmetry.space_group_name_H-M   'P 1'
#
loop_
_entity.id
_entity.type
_entity.pdbx_description
1 polymer ?
#
loop_
_entity_poly.entity_id
_entity_poly.type
_entity_poly.pdbx_seq_one_letter_code
_entity_poly.pdbx_strand_id
1 'polypeptide(L)'
;MALSATLTTFFFANADTPTKTRPEASPLAGSPRMLAAMQRDLGLTTKEAHTRLAQEADASGKVPSVRRASGASWAGAWFDAEKGRLAVAVTSTAAARQAEALGAVPTVVSRSQAELTGIVDQLDSGAAGEPPAAVTGWGADPRTNSVVITVARGQNKADPFLTRARALDPSVRVVEGAAGQRQQEGEGEVRGGDAWTPGNESNCSIGFAATGADGSRHFLTAGHCTNDTGQRASAGDGSEIGVVNGSVNGVDGDFGKVDVNADVRLTSTVNAYGQAANVTVSDVGEALVGQSVCRSGQTTGFRCGTVQSVDRTLTFQGPDGSQTAVGGLTETDACSAGGDSGGAYVSGTTAVGTHVSGAGECGSAGSVASFQPVQEELDFFGLTLVTGEDNAGGTGNVPAEPESPAVTPGTGTDPGL
;
A
#
# COMPACT_ATOMS: atom_id res chain seq x y z
N MET A 1 72.84 -15.53 36.54
CA MET A 1 71.41 -15.83 36.32
C MET A 1 71.00 -15.24 34.99
N ALA A 2 70.39 -16.03 34.11
CA ALA A 2 69.70 -15.57 32.91
C ALA A 2 68.60 -16.61 32.65
N LEU A 3 67.36 -16.17 32.41
CA LEU A 3 66.20 -17.05 32.30
C LEU A 3 65.70 -17.06 30.85
N SER A 4 65.41 -18.25 30.32
CA SER A 4 64.85 -18.41 28.97
C SER A 4 63.42 -17.92 28.90
N ALA A 5 63.04 -17.34 27.76
CA ALA A 5 61.64 -17.10 27.38
C ALA A 5 61.43 -17.62 25.95
N THR A 6 60.89 -18.83 25.83
CA THR A 6 60.55 -19.44 24.54
C THR A 6 59.12 -19.04 24.18
N LEU A 7 58.94 -18.31 23.07
CA LEU A 7 57.63 -17.77 22.68
C LEU A 7 56.84 -18.79 21.86
N THR A 8 55.97 -19.57 22.50
CA THR A 8 55.09 -20.54 21.84
C THR A 8 53.92 -19.85 21.15
N THR A 9 53.93 -19.82 19.81
CA THR A 9 52.84 -19.24 19.01
C THR A 9 51.67 -20.23 18.88
N PHE A 10 50.52 -19.91 19.47
CA PHE A 10 49.29 -20.68 19.26
C PHE A 10 48.61 -20.29 17.94
N PHE A 11 48.49 -21.23 17.01
CA PHE A 11 47.58 -21.11 15.87
C PHE A 11 46.16 -21.42 16.32
N PHE A 12 45.31 -20.41 16.38
CA PHE A 12 43.86 -20.62 16.45
C PHE A 12 43.33 -20.94 15.06
N ALA A 13 42.89 -22.19 14.87
CA ALA A 13 42.08 -22.54 13.70
C ALA A 13 40.70 -21.91 13.88
N ASN A 14 40.34 -20.95 13.03
CA ASN A 14 38.95 -20.51 12.93
C ASN A 14 38.12 -21.69 12.42
N ALA A 15 37.08 -22.08 13.15
CA ALA A 15 36.11 -23.04 12.66
C ALA A 15 35.34 -22.40 11.50
N ASP A 16 35.17 -23.14 10.40
CA ASP A 16 34.31 -22.69 9.30
C ASP A 16 32.88 -22.51 9.81
N THR A 17 32.47 -21.26 9.97
CA THR A 17 31.08 -20.91 10.28
C THR A 17 30.22 -21.37 9.11
N PRO A 18 29.21 -22.24 9.30
CA PRO A 18 28.42 -22.75 8.19
C PRO A 18 27.76 -21.58 7.46
N THR A 19 28.16 -21.35 6.22
CA THR A 19 27.71 -20.22 5.40
C THR A 19 26.20 -20.32 5.24
N LYS A 20 25.45 -19.55 6.05
CA LYS A 20 23.99 -19.52 6.02
C LYS A 20 23.57 -19.19 4.60
N THR A 21 23.10 -20.21 3.87
CA THR A 21 22.73 -20.08 2.47
C THR A 21 21.71 -18.96 2.37
N ARG A 22 22.07 -17.89 1.66
CA ARG A 22 21.12 -16.83 1.34
C ARG A 22 19.90 -17.51 0.69
N PRO A 23 18.67 -17.30 1.20
CA PRO A 23 17.50 -17.82 0.51
C PRO A 23 17.56 -17.40 -0.95
N GLU A 24 17.34 -18.34 -1.87
CA GLU A 24 17.10 -17.95 -3.26
C GLU A 24 15.95 -16.95 -3.26
N ALA A 25 16.11 -15.85 -4.01
CA ALA A 25 15.07 -14.85 -4.06
C ALA A 25 13.80 -15.51 -4.62
N SER A 26 12.74 -15.57 -3.82
CA SER A 26 11.45 -16.09 -4.23
C SER A 26 11.10 -15.50 -5.59
N PRO A 27 10.80 -16.32 -6.60
CA PRO A 27 10.63 -15.80 -7.95
C PRO A 27 9.47 -14.81 -7.94
N LEU A 28 9.74 -13.58 -8.38
CA LEU A 28 8.75 -12.50 -8.58
C LEU A 28 7.81 -12.80 -9.77
N ALA A 29 7.61 -14.08 -10.05
CA ALA A 29 6.65 -14.62 -10.98
C ALA A 29 5.28 -14.57 -10.32
N GLY A 30 4.49 -13.55 -10.67
CA GLY A 30 3.07 -13.52 -10.36
C GLY A 30 2.39 -14.83 -10.78
N SER A 31 1.34 -15.22 -10.04
CA SER A 31 0.67 -16.51 -10.28
C SER A 31 0.26 -16.66 -11.76
N PRO A 32 0.22 -17.89 -12.33
CA PRO A 32 -0.08 -18.09 -13.76
C PRO A 32 -1.37 -17.42 -14.24
N ARG A 33 -2.33 -17.19 -13.34
CA ARG A 33 -3.55 -16.43 -13.63
C ARG A 33 -3.48 -14.93 -13.29
N MET A 34 -2.64 -14.47 -12.36
CA MET A 34 -2.36 -13.03 -12.24
C MET A 34 -1.66 -12.53 -13.52
N LEU A 35 -0.73 -13.32 -14.07
CA LEU A 35 -0.18 -13.07 -15.40
C LEU A 35 -1.26 -13.06 -16.49
N ALA A 36 -2.31 -13.88 -16.37
CA ALA A 36 -3.47 -13.85 -17.28
C ALA A 36 -4.35 -12.60 -17.09
N ALA A 37 -4.52 -12.11 -15.86
CA ALA A 37 -5.17 -10.83 -15.58
C ALA A 37 -4.36 -9.65 -16.15
N MET A 38 -3.03 -9.64 -16.01
CA MET A 38 -2.15 -8.65 -16.65
C MET A 38 -2.23 -8.72 -18.19
N GLN A 39 -2.30 -9.91 -18.79
CA GLN A 39 -2.51 -10.06 -20.24
C GLN A 39 -3.87 -9.51 -20.67
N ARG A 40 -4.93 -9.78 -19.89
CA ARG A 40 -6.32 -9.32 -20.13
C ARG A 40 -6.47 -7.80 -20.02
N ASP A 41 -5.94 -7.22 -18.95
CA ASP A 41 -6.22 -5.82 -18.55
C ASP A 41 -5.18 -4.83 -19.10
N LEU A 42 -3.90 -5.24 -19.20
CA LEU A 42 -2.79 -4.40 -19.66
C LEU A 42 -2.37 -4.68 -21.12
N GLY A 43 -3.00 -5.65 -21.79
CA GLY A 43 -2.71 -6.02 -23.18
C GLY A 43 -1.34 -6.66 -23.42
N LEU A 44 -0.62 -7.05 -22.35
CA LEU A 44 0.71 -7.66 -22.42
C LEU A 44 0.65 -9.12 -22.93
N THR A 45 1.79 -9.68 -23.37
CA THR A 45 1.98 -11.14 -23.45
C THR A 45 2.44 -11.72 -22.10
N THR A 46 2.36 -13.05 -21.92
CA THR A 46 2.86 -13.73 -20.70
C THR A 46 4.32 -13.41 -20.39
N LYS A 47 5.18 -13.30 -21.42
CA LYS A 47 6.60 -12.98 -21.27
C LYS A 47 6.80 -11.54 -20.80
N GLU A 48 6.03 -10.60 -21.35
CA GLU A 48 6.08 -9.20 -20.93
C GLU A 48 5.53 -9.05 -19.52
N ALA A 49 4.42 -9.70 -19.16
CA ALA A 49 3.89 -9.69 -17.79
C ALA A 49 4.89 -10.24 -16.74
N HIS A 50 5.60 -11.34 -17.05
CA HIS A 50 6.70 -11.83 -16.20
C HIS A 50 7.85 -10.82 -16.09
N THR A 51 8.28 -10.25 -17.22
CA THR A 51 9.38 -9.28 -17.29
C THR A 51 9.03 -8.02 -16.49
N ARG A 52 7.77 -7.59 -16.60
CA ARG A 52 7.19 -6.41 -15.98
C ARG A 52 7.22 -6.50 -14.45
N LEU A 53 6.68 -7.57 -13.87
CA LEU A 53 6.70 -7.77 -12.42
C LEU A 53 8.13 -7.79 -11.84
N ALA A 54 9.08 -8.41 -12.55
CA ALA A 54 10.48 -8.43 -12.13
C ALA A 54 11.15 -7.03 -12.19
N GLN A 55 10.85 -6.25 -13.22
CA GLN A 55 11.33 -4.86 -13.36
C GLN A 55 10.71 -3.92 -12.33
N GLU A 56 9.43 -4.10 -12.00
CA GLU A 56 8.72 -3.26 -11.03
C GLU A 56 9.19 -3.52 -9.61
N ALA A 57 9.38 -4.77 -9.22
CA ALA A 57 9.98 -5.10 -7.92
C ALA A 57 11.43 -4.62 -7.78
N ASP A 58 12.24 -4.69 -8.86
CA ASP A 58 13.57 -4.09 -8.92
C ASP A 58 13.53 -2.55 -8.77
N ALA A 59 12.51 -1.89 -9.34
CA ALA A 59 12.31 -0.46 -9.22
C ALA A 59 11.87 -0.04 -7.80
N SER A 60 10.84 -0.66 -7.24
CA SER A 60 10.36 -0.37 -5.88
C SER A 60 11.43 -0.66 -4.83
N GLY A 61 12.17 -1.78 -4.95
CA GLY A 61 13.29 -2.10 -4.07
C GLY A 61 14.44 -1.07 -4.10
N LYS A 62 14.58 -0.29 -5.18
CA LYS A 62 15.57 0.78 -5.29
C LYS A 62 15.11 2.10 -4.66
N VAL A 63 13.81 2.42 -4.66
CA VAL A 63 13.29 3.73 -4.24
C VAL A 63 13.82 4.20 -2.87
N PRO A 64 13.81 3.39 -1.79
CA PRO A 64 14.34 3.83 -0.50
C PRO A 64 15.84 4.20 -0.54
N SER A 65 16.62 3.54 -1.40
CA SER A 65 18.05 3.85 -1.57
C SER A 65 18.27 5.16 -2.34
N VAL A 66 17.50 5.38 -3.42
CA VAL A 66 17.63 6.57 -4.26
C VAL A 66 17.04 7.81 -3.57
N ARG A 67 15.94 7.66 -2.82
CA ARG A 67 15.34 8.72 -1.99
C ARG A 67 16.34 9.20 -0.93
N ARG A 68 16.97 8.28 -0.19
CA ARG A 68 18.04 8.61 0.78
C ARG A 68 19.27 9.26 0.13
N ALA A 69 19.71 8.77 -1.04
CA ALA A 69 20.88 9.30 -1.72
C ALA A 69 20.64 10.71 -2.32
N SER A 70 19.42 11.00 -2.76
CA SER A 70 19.03 12.29 -3.34
C SER A 70 18.77 13.36 -2.28
N GLY A 71 18.32 12.96 -1.08
CA GLY A 71 18.05 13.87 0.04
C GLY A 71 17.06 14.98 -0.35
N ALA A 72 17.38 16.22 0.03
CA ALA A 72 16.57 17.41 -0.31
C ALA A 72 16.48 17.70 -1.83
N SER A 73 17.28 17.04 -2.68
CA SER A 73 17.13 17.11 -4.13
C SER A 73 16.11 16.12 -4.71
N TRP A 74 15.46 15.28 -3.91
CA TRP A 74 14.43 14.35 -4.38
C TRP A 74 13.16 15.09 -4.86
N ALA A 75 12.66 14.72 -6.04
CA ALA A 75 11.44 15.29 -6.63
C ALA A 75 10.41 14.21 -7.06
N GLY A 76 10.43 13.06 -6.40
CA GLY A 76 9.58 11.91 -6.69
C GLY A 76 10.11 11.00 -7.80
N ALA A 77 9.42 9.88 -8.00
CA ALA A 77 9.83 8.83 -8.93
C ALA A 77 8.63 8.11 -9.56
N TRP A 78 8.89 7.38 -10.65
CA TRP A 78 7.90 6.59 -11.38
C TRP A 78 8.56 5.35 -12.00
N PHE A 79 7.78 4.31 -12.23
CA PHE A 79 8.19 3.22 -13.11
C PHE A 79 8.06 3.67 -14.57
N ASP A 80 9.18 3.61 -15.29
CA ASP A 80 9.24 3.89 -16.73
C ASP A 80 8.94 2.61 -17.51
N ALA A 81 7.69 2.50 -17.96
CA ALA A 81 7.16 1.33 -18.65
C ALA A 81 7.92 0.97 -19.94
N GLU A 82 8.48 1.97 -20.64
CA GLU A 82 9.20 1.78 -21.91
C GLU A 82 10.64 1.34 -21.68
N LYS A 83 11.28 1.86 -20.62
CA LYS A 83 12.67 1.54 -20.25
C LYS A 83 12.78 0.36 -19.30
N GLY A 84 11.67 -0.07 -18.71
CA GLY A 84 11.60 -1.18 -17.75
C GLY A 84 12.39 -0.91 -16.46
N ARG A 85 12.43 0.35 -15.99
CA ARG A 85 13.32 0.82 -14.92
C ARG A 85 12.67 1.90 -14.06
N LEU A 86 13.18 2.05 -12.83
CA LEU A 86 12.91 3.23 -12.00
C LEU A 86 13.43 4.51 -12.68
N ALA A 87 12.55 5.47 -12.91
CA ALA A 87 12.91 6.83 -13.30
C ALA A 87 12.61 7.81 -12.16
N VAL A 88 13.44 8.84 -12.02
CA VAL A 88 13.47 9.70 -10.82
C VAL A 88 13.66 11.16 -11.22
N ALA A 89 12.82 12.04 -10.69
CA ALA A 89 13.02 13.47 -10.80
C ALA A 89 13.91 13.96 -9.64
N VAL A 90 14.88 14.83 -9.95
CA VAL A 90 15.77 15.45 -8.94
C VAL A 90 16.11 16.90 -9.26
N THR A 91 16.34 17.74 -8.25
CA THR A 91 16.65 19.18 -8.45
C THR A 91 18.14 19.48 -8.71
N SER A 92 19.03 18.48 -8.69
CA SER A 92 20.46 18.71 -8.90
C SER A 92 21.18 17.61 -9.70
N THR A 93 22.17 18.02 -10.48
CA THR A 93 23.07 17.12 -11.23
C THR A 93 23.93 16.24 -10.30
N ALA A 94 24.06 16.60 -9.02
CA ALA A 94 24.71 15.75 -8.02
C ALA A 94 23.82 14.55 -7.68
N ALA A 95 22.57 14.82 -7.28
CA ALA A 95 21.57 13.78 -7.02
C ALA A 95 21.30 12.91 -8.26
N ALA A 96 21.31 13.50 -9.46
CA ALA A 96 21.17 12.74 -10.71
C ALA A 96 22.23 11.65 -10.87
N ARG A 97 23.51 11.98 -10.66
CA ARG A 97 24.61 11.00 -10.71
C ARG A 97 24.52 9.96 -9.60
N GLN A 98 24.00 10.32 -8.42
CA GLN A 98 23.78 9.38 -7.32
C GLN A 98 22.65 8.39 -7.64
N ALA A 99 21.55 8.85 -8.25
CA ALA A 99 20.45 8.02 -8.71
C ALA A 99 20.87 7.08 -9.88
N GLU A 100 21.65 7.60 -10.84
CA GLU A 100 22.21 6.81 -11.94
C GLU A 100 23.16 5.71 -11.43
N ALA A 101 24.03 6.02 -10.45
CA ALA A 101 24.91 5.04 -9.81
C ALA A 101 24.16 3.94 -9.03
N LEU A 102 22.91 4.19 -8.64
CA LEU A 102 21.99 3.20 -8.04
C LEU A 102 21.11 2.48 -9.08
N GLY A 103 21.34 2.74 -10.38
CA GLY A 103 20.65 2.08 -11.49
C GLY A 103 19.30 2.69 -11.89
N ALA A 104 18.93 3.85 -11.35
CA ALA A 104 17.76 4.60 -11.80
C ALA A 104 18.03 5.40 -13.10
N VAL A 105 16.99 6.01 -13.66
CA VAL A 105 17.05 6.93 -14.81
C VAL A 105 16.69 8.34 -14.33
N PRO A 106 17.67 9.22 -14.07
CA PRO A 106 17.42 10.55 -13.51
C PRO A 106 16.98 11.58 -14.57
N THR A 107 16.06 12.45 -14.18
CA THR A 107 15.71 13.69 -14.89
C THR A 107 15.96 14.87 -13.95
N VAL A 108 16.71 15.88 -14.39
CA VAL A 108 16.89 17.12 -13.61
C VAL A 108 15.68 18.03 -13.82
N VAL A 109 15.04 18.46 -12.74
CA VAL A 109 13.80 19.24 -12.71
C VAL A 109 13.91 20.48 -11.81
N SER A 110 12.91 21.36 -11.82
CA SER A 110 12.98 22.67 -11.15
C SER A 110 12.51 22.67 -9.69
N ARG A 111 11.59 21.77 -9.30
CA ARG A 111 11.02 21.69 -7.94
C ARG A 111 11.30 20.34 -7.29
N SER A 112 11.56 20.34 -5.98
CA SER A 112 11.62 19.15 -5.12
C SER A 112 10.21 18.62 -4.80
N GLN A 113 10.11 17.42 -4.21
CA GLN A 113 8.81 16.89 -3.76
C GLN A 113 8.24 17.77 -2.64
N ALA A 114 9.07 18.26 -1.72
CA ALA A 114 8.65 19.16 -0.65
C ALA A 114 8.04 20.48 -1.17
N GLU A 115 8.55 21.02 -2.28
CA GLU A 115 7.95 22.20 -2.93
C GLU A 115 6.62 21.89 -3.63
N LEU A 116 6.42 20.66 -4.13
CA LEU A 116 5.14 20.24 -4.70
C LEU A 116 4.10 19.91 -3.61
N THR A 117 4.50 19.19 -2.55
CA THR A 117 3.68 18.93 -1.35
C THR A 117 3.23 20.25 -0.72
N GLY A 118 4.13 21.21 -0.52
CA GLY A 118 3.78 22.54 0.02
C GLY A 118 2.80 23.36 -0.84
N ILE A 119 2.57 22.99 -2.11
CA ILE A 119 1.48 23.56 -2.94
C ILE A 119 0.17 22.77 -2.73
N VAL A 120 0.25 21.44 -2.56
CA VAL A 120 -0.90 20.57 -2.24
C VAL A 120 -1.47 20.91 -0.86
N ASP A 121 -0.63 21.05 0.18
CA ASP A 121 -1.03 21.45 1.55
C ASP A 121 -1.86 22.75 1.57
N GLN A 122 -1.53 23.70 0.66
CA GLN A 122 -2.24 24.97 0.49
C GLN A 122 -3.57 24.84 -0.26
N LEU A 123 -3.71 23.84 -1.14
CA LEU A 123 -4.98 23.49 -1.77
C LEU A 123 -5.91 22.78 -0.77
N ASP A 124 -5.38 21.85 0.02
CA ASP A 124 -6.13 21.11 1.05
C ASP A 124 -6.64 22.05 2.15
N SER A 125 -5.74 22.90 2.68
CA SER A 125 -6.10 23.99 3.61
C SER A 125 -7.14 24.95 3.01
N GLY A 126 -7.14 25.12 1.68
CA GLY A 126 -8.11 25.93 0.94
C GLY A 126 -9.42 25.21 0.58
N ALA A 127 -9.51 23.89 0.81
CA ALA A 127 -10.63 23.01 0.49
C ALA A 127 -11.40 22.52 1.73
N ALA A 128 -10.88 22.76 2.94
CA ALA A 128 -11.49 22.41 4.24
C ALA A 128 -12.85 23.09 4.56
N GLY A 129 -13.49 23.71 3.57
CA GLY A 129 -14.81 24.33 3.63
C GLY A 129 -15.68 23.99 2.41
N GLU A 130 -15.57 22.74 1.94
CA GLU A 130 -16.21 22.16 0.73
C GLU A 130 -15.55 22.57 -0.61
N PRO A 131 -14.85 21.65 -1.32
CA PRO A 131 -14.30 21.92 -2.65
C PRO A 131 -15.41 21.96 -3.73
N PRO A 132 -15.23 22.68 -4.87
CA PRO A 132 -16.25 22.75 -5.90
C PRO A 132 -16.45 21.40 -6.60
N ALA A 133 -17.69 20.90 -6.70
CA ALA A 133 -18.03 19.60 -7.31
C ALA A 133 -17.65 19.41 -8.81
N ALA A 134 -17.10 20.43 -9.46
CA ALA A 134 -16.46 20.31 -10.78
C ALA A 134 -15.00 19.81 -10.71
N VAL A 135 -14.33 20.00 -9.57
CA VAL A 135 -13.01 19.47 -9.24
C VAL A 135 -13.18 18.06 -8.71
N THR A 136 -12.44 17.11 -9.26
CA THR A 136 -12.52 15.67 -8.92
C THR A 136 -11.26 15.15 -8.22
N GLY A 137 -10.22 15.98 -8.13
CA GLY A 137 -9.05 15.76 -7.28
C GLY A 137 -7.85 16.64 -7.65
N TRP A 138 -6.81 16.63 -6.83
CA TRP A 138 -5.52 17.28 -7.08
C TRP A 138 -4.36 16.51 -6.42
N GLY A 139 -3.12 16.92 -6.67
CA GLY A 139 -1.92 16.30 -6.10
C GLY A 139 -0.69 16.46 -6.98
N ALA A 140 0.46 15.96 -6.53
CA ALA A 140 1.73 16.10 -7.23
C ALA A 140 1.89 15.07 -8.37
N ASP A 141 2.50 15.48 -9.48
CA ASP A 141 2.96 14.59 -10.55
C ASP A 141 4.49 14.69 -10.74
N PRO A 142 5.27 13.65 -10.39
CA PRO A 142 6.72 13.65 -10.56
C PRO A 142 7.16 13.55 -12.03
N ARG A 143 6.31 13.03 -12.93
CA ARG A 143 6.63 12.90 -14.37
C ARG A 143 6.66 14.26 -15.07
N THR A 144 5.82 15.20 -14.63
CA THR A 144 5.77 16.56 -15.19
C THR A 144 6.26 17.64 -14.23
N ASN A 145 6.73 17.27 -13.04
CA ASN A 145 7.22 18.15 -11.97
C ASN A 145 6.26 19.30 -11.66
N SER A 146 4.99 18.94 -11.45
CA SER A 146 3.87 19.87 -11.41
C SER A 146 2.77 19.41 -10.45
N VAL A 147 1.87 20.31 -10.03
CA VAL A 147 0.65 19.93 -9.31
C VAL A 147 -0.51 19.89 -10.31
N VAL A 148 -1.19 18.74 -10.38
CA VAL A 148 -2.22 18.46 -11.39
C VAL A 148 -3.59 18.42 -10.72
N ILE A 149 -4.47 19.34 -11.10
CA ILE A 149 -5.88 19.37 -10.69
C ILE A 149 -6.72 18.70 -11.77
N THR A 150 -7.43 17.65 -11.40
CA THR A 150 -8.40 16.96 -12.26
C THR A 150 -9.77 17.62 -12.09
N VAL A 151 -10.40 17.99 -13.21
CA VAL A 151 -11.80 18.43 -13.25
C VAL A 151 -12.64 17.45 -14.08
N ALA A 152 -13.92 17.34 -13.76
CA ALA A 152 -14.86 16.55 -14.55
C ALA A 152 -14.89 17.04 -16.00
N ARG A 153 -14.82 16.11 -16.96
CA ARG A 153 -14.82 16.39 -18.42
C ARG A 153 -15.94 17.34 -18.84
N GLY A 154 -15.61 18.44 -19.51
CA GLY A 154 -16.54 19.50 -19.92
C GLY A 154 -16.88 20.53 -18.83
N GLN A 155 -16.31 20.43 -17.63
CA GLN A 155 -16.52 21.37 -16.51
C GLN A 155 -15.31 22.27 -16.23
N ASN A 156 -14.29 22.27 -17.10
CA ASN A 156 -13.12 23.17 -17.03
C ASN A 156 -13.50 24.64 -17.36
N LYS A 157 -14.20 25.29 -16.43
CA LYS A 157 -14.71 26.67 -16.51
C LYS A 157 -13.92 27.59 -15.59
N ALA A 158 -14.09 28.90 -15.75
CA ALA A 158 -13.50 29.88 -14.84
C ALA A 158 -14.17 29.77 -13.46
N ASP A 159 -13.40 29.31 -12.46
CA ASP A 159 -13.87 28.99 -11.12
C ASP A 159 -12.94 29.64 -10.06
N PRO A 160 -13.43 30.09 -8.88
CA PRO A 160 -12.60 30.75 -7.87
C PRO A 160 -11.51 29.86 -7.26
N PHE A 161 -11.73 28.56 -7.06
CA PHE A 161 -10.72 27.61 -6.60
C PHE A 161 -9.64 27.42 -7.67
N LEU A 162 -10.03 27.16 -8.92
CA LEU A 162 -9.08 27.02 -10.03
C LEU A 162 -8.28 28.31 -10.28
N THR A 163 -8.88 29.49 -10.04
CA THR A 163 -8.21 30.79 -10.13
C THR A 163 -7.20 30.98 -8.99
N ARG A 164 -7.57 30.64 -7.76
CA ARG A 164 -6.68 30.67 -6.58
C ARG A 164 -5.50 29.71 -6.76
N ALA A 165 -5.79 28.48 -7.17
CA ALA A 165 -4.79 27.43 -7.37
C ALA A 165 -3.71 27.85 -8.40
N ARG A 166 -4.13 28.39 -9.56
CA ARG A 166 -3.19 28.92 -10.57
C ARG A 166 -2.36 30.12 -10.10
N ALA A 167 -2.74 30.77 -9.00
CA ALA A 167 -2.00 31.86 -8.38
C ALA A 167 -1.01 31.39 -7.29
N LEU A 168 -1.06 30.12 -6.87
CA LEU A 168 -0.09 29.55 -5.91
C LEU A 168 1.29 29.36 -6.55
N ASP A 169 1.35 28.70 -7.71
CA ASP A 169 2.59 28.44 -8.44
C ASP A 169 2.34 28.19 -9.95
N PRO A 170 3.22 28.63 -10.87
CA PRO A 170 3.05 28.44 -12.32
C PRO A 170 3.02 26.99 -12.82
N SER A 171 3.34 25.99 -11.98
CA SER A 171 3.20 24.57 -12.30
C SER A 171 1.82 23.99 -12.00
N VAL A 172 0.85 24.77 -11.48
CA VAL A 172 -0.51 24.26 -11.29
C VAL A 172 -1.20 24.07 -12.64
N ARG A 173 -1.32 22.79 -13.04
CA ARG A 173 -1.98 22.35 -14.28
C ARG A 173 -3.41 21.92 -13.97
N VAL A 174 -4.32 22.15 -14.91
CA VAL A 174 -5.70 21.64 -14.84
C VAL A 174 -5.93 20.73 -16.03
N VAL A 175 -6.45 19.53 -15.78
CA VAL A 175 -6.71 18.48 -16.77
C VAL A 175 -8.13 17.95 -16.63
N GLU A 176 -8.71 17.41 -17.71
CA GLU A 176 -10.04 16.80 -17.67
C GLU A 176 -9.99 15.29 -17.43
N GLY A 177 -10.74 14.80 -16.45
CA GLY A 177 -10.81 13.39 -16.06
C GLY A 177 -12.24 12.85 -15.97
N ALA A 178 -12.39 11.72 -15.26
CA ALA A 178 -13.69 11.16 -14.92
C ALA A 178 -14.47 12.08 -13.95
N ALA A 179 -15.77 11.80 -13.76
CA ALA A 179 -16.65 12.58 -12.90
C ALA A 179 -17.22 11.72 -11.77
N GLY A 180 -16.91 12.09 -10.52
CA GLY A 180 -17.56 11.58 -9.30
C GLY A 180 -17.19 10.15 -8.88
N GLN A 181 -16.63 10.01 -7.67
CA GLN A 181 -16.32 8.75 -7.00
C GLN A 181 -17.51 8.28 -6.13
N ARG A 182 -17.76 6.95 -5.98
CA ARG A 182 -18.80 6.37 -5.08
C ARG A 182 -18.41 5.01 -4.46
N GLN A 183 -19.08 4.63 -3.36
CA GLN A 183 -18.80 3.51 -2.43
C GLN A 183 -20.01 2.54 -2.32
N GLN A 184 -19.86 1.20 -2.31
CA GLN A 184 -20.94 0.17 -2.09
C GLN A 184 -20.37 -1.22 -1.63
N GLU A 185 -21.04 -2.36 -1.97
CA GLU A 185 -21.24 -3.60 -1.15
C GLU A 185 -20.70 -5.02 -1.55
N GLY A 186 -20.30 -5.92 -0.59
CA GLY A 186 -20.70 -7.37 -0.54
C GLY A 186 -19.98 -8.39 0.42
N GLU A 187 -19.57 -9.62 -0.03
CA GLU A 187 -19.39 -10.87 0.80
C GLU A 187 -17.96 -11.59 0.91
N GLY A 188 -17.66 -12.33 2.02
CA GLY A 188 -16.34 -12.90 2.51
C GLY A 188 -16.50 -13.95 3.66
N GLU A 189 -15.59 -14.53 4.50
CA GLU A 189 -14.13 -14.63 4.89
C GLU A 189 -13.22 -13.37 5.07
N VAL A 190 -12.28 -13.40 6.03
CA VAL A 190 -11.21 -12.38 6.27
C VAL A 190 -9.94 -12.69 5.44
N ARG A 191 -9.97 -12.36 4.14
CA ARG A 191 -8.99 -12.84 3.15
C ARG A 191 -8.84 -11.90 1.94
N GLY A 192 -8.21 -10.75 2.19
CA GLY A 192 -8.14 -9.65 1.23
C GLY A 192 -9.53 -9.28 0.73
N GLY A 193 -9.68 -8.95 -0.57
CA GLY A 193 -10.93 -8.46 -1.17
C GLY A 193 -12.16 -9.40 -1.17
N ASP A 194 -12.17 -10.45 -0.36
CA ASP A 194 -13.38 -10.92 0.32
C ASP A 194 -14.05 -9.77 1.12
N ALA A 195 -15.30 -9.92 1.55
CA ALA A 195 -16.11 -8.78 1.97
C ALA A 195 -17.07 -9.02 3.15
N TRP A 196 -17.65 -7.94 3.68
CA TRP A 196 -18.21 -7.84 5.02
C TRP A 196 -19.27 -6.72 5.15
N THR A 197 -20.12 -6.79 6.18
CA THR A 197 -21.17 -5.80 6.48
C THR A 197 -20.84 -5.01 7.76
N PRO A 198 -20.82 -3.67 7.75
CA PRO A 198 -20.94 -2.86 8.95
C PRO A 198 -22.42 -2.82 9.36
N GLY A 199 -22.80 -3.51 10.44
CA GLY A 199 -24.13 -3.43 11.05
C GLY A 199 -25.30 -3.72 10.10
N ASN A 200 -25.94 -2.66 9.59
CA ASN A 200 -27.00 -2.72 8.56
C ASN A 200 -26.73 -1.72 7.40
N GLU A 201 -25.49 -1.23 7.30
CA GLU A 201 -25.05 -0.31 6.26
C GLU A 201 -24.78 -1.05 4.95
N SER A 202 -24.38 -0.29 3.93
CA SER A 202 -23.73 -0.87 2.77
C SER A 202 -22.50 -1.68 3.21
N ASN A 203 -22.47 -2.95 2.80
CA ASN A 203 -21.32 -3.83 2.91
C ASN A 203 -20.04 -3.18 2.29
N CYS A 204 -18.87 -3.79 2.48
CA CYS A 204 -17.58 -3.42 1.87
C CYS A 204 -16.68 -4.66 1.68
N SER A 205 -15.63 -4.57 0.87
CA SER A 205 -14.50 -5.51 0.85
C SER A 205 -13.49 -5.26 1.98
N ILE A 206 -12.71 -6.30 2.29
CA ILE A 206 -11.63 -6.32 3.27
C ILE A 206 -10.31 -6.00 2.55
N GLY A 207 -9.46 -5.23 3.23
CA GLY A 207 -8.13 -4.86 2.78
C GLY A 207 -7.13 -5.96 3.08
N PHE A 208 -6.70 -6.06 4.33
CA PHE A 208 -5.73 -7.08 4.75
C PHE A 208 -5.94 -7.47 6.21
N ALA A 209 -5.62 -8.71 6.56
CA ALA A 209 -5.48 -9.10 7.95
C ALA A 209 -4.23 -8.44 8.57
N ALA A 210 -4.35 -7.98 9.81
CA ALA A 210 -3.29 -7.32 10.56
C ALA A 210 -3.32 -7.71 12.04
N THR A 211 -2.22 -7.51 12.75
CA THR A 211 -2.09 -7.81 14.18
C THR A 211 -1.40 -6.67 14.94
N GLY A 212 -1.89 -6.34 16.13
CA GLY A 212 -1.22 -5.44 17.06
C GLY A 212 -0.04 -6.13 17.77
N ALA A 213 0.86 -5.32 18.35
CA ALA A 213 2.03 -5.82 19.09
C ALA A 213 1.68 -6.59 20.38
N ASP A 214 0.44 -6.47 20.85
CA ASP A 214 -0.17 -7.23 21.97
C ASP A 214 -0.80 -8.56 21.53
N GLY A 215 -0.79 -8.88 20.23
CA GLY A 215 -1.48 -10.03 19.65
C GLY A 215 -2.96 -9.79 19.35
N SER A 216 -3.47 -8.56 19.51
CA SER A 216 -4.81 -8.19 19.04
C SER A 216 -4.92 -8.38 17.52
N ARG A 217 -6.12 -8.72 17.06
CA ARG A 217 -6.37 -9.27 15.72
C ARG A 217 -7.30 -8.33 14.96
N HIS A 218 -6.92 -7.95 13.75
CA HIS A 218 -7.59 -6.90 12.99
C HIS A 218 -7.76 -7.29 11.52
N PHE A 219 -8.68 -6.62 10.83
CA PHE A 219 -8.51 -6.37 9.41
C PHE A 219 -8.61 -4.87 9.09
N LEU A 220 -7.82 -4.47 8.10
CA LEU A 220 -7.83 -3.15 7.47
C LEU A 220 -8.91 -3.10 6.39
N THR A 221 -9.50 -1.93 6.19
CA THR A 221 -10.62 -1.64 5.28
C THR A 221 -10.70 -0.12 5.08
N ALA A 222 -11.57 0.37 4.20
CA ALA A 222 -11.78 1.81 4.05
C ALA A 222 -12.48 2.44 5.28
N GLY A 223 -12.21 3.71 5.53
CA GLY A 223 -12.71 4.50 6.65
C GLY A 223 -14.21 4.76 6.54
N HIS A 224 -14.70 4.99 5.33
CA HIS A 224 -16.12 5.15 5.04
C HIS A 224 -16.96 3.90 5.34
N CYS A 225 -16.35 2.71 5.40
CA CYS A 225 -17.01 1.48 5.85
C CYS A 225 -17.07 1.35 7.37
N THR A 226 -16.47 2.28 8.12
CA THR A 226 -16.18 2.14 9.56
C THR A 226 -16.52 3.38 10.39
N ASN A 227 -17.24 4.36 9.82
CA ASN A 227 -17.59 5.62 10.49
C ASN A 227 -18.21 5.40 11.89
N ASP A 228 -19.13 4.44 11.99
CA ASP A 228 -19.83 4.06 13.22
C ASP A 228 -19.03 3.00 14.01
N THR A 229 -18.03 3.47 14.77
CA THR A 229 -17.29 2.60 15.71
C THR A 229 -18.22 1.92 16.73
N GLY A 230 -17.93 0.64 17.02
CA GLY A 230 -18.75 -0.22 17.87
C GLY A 230 -19.85 -1.00 17.14
N GLN A 231 -20.08 -0.78 15.84
CA GLN A 231 -20.92 -1.66 15.04
C GLN A 231 -20.31 -3.07 14.88
N ARG A 232 -21.17 -4.08 14.74
CA ARG A 232 -20.78 -5.46 14.45
C ARG A 232 -20.37 -5.58 12.98
N ALA A 233 -19.26 -6.25 12.71
CA ALA A 233 -18.84 -6.65 11.38
C ALA A 233 -19.33 -8.08 11.09
N SER A 234 -20.13 -8.26 10.04
CA SER A 234 -20.56 -9.58 9.56
C SER A 234 -19.75 -9.99 8.34
N ALA A 235 -19.38 -11.26 8.20
CA ALA A 235 -18.98 -11.83 6.91
C ALA A 235 -20.21 -11.99 6.01
N GLY A 236 -19.97 -12.22 4.73
CA GLY A 236 -21.01 -12.36 3.71
C GLY A 236 -21.94 -13.57 3.87
N ASP A 237 -21.53 -14.60 4.61
CA ASP A 237 -22.41 -15.71 5.01
C ASP A 237 -23.36 -15.35 6.17
N GLY A 238 -23.28 -14.11 6.69
CA GLY A 238 -24.03 -13.60 7.83
C GLY A 238 -23.43 -13.93 9.20
N SER A 239 -22.25 -14.58 9.25
CA SER A 239 -21.54 -14.83 10.52
C SER A 239 -20.87 -13.56 11.07
N GLU A 240 -20.80 -13.40 12.38
CA GLU A 240 -20.13 -12.25 13.00
C GLU A 240 -18.62 -12.44 13.02
N ILE A 241 -17.89 -11.60 12.27
CA ILE A 241 -16.42 -11.68 12.20
C ILE A 241 -15.68 -10.72 13.14
N GLY A 242 -16.34 -9.68 13.64
CA GLY A 242 -15.67 -8.69 14.47
C GLY A 242 -16.50 -7.48 14.87
N VAL A 243 -15.84 -6.42 15.34
CA VAL A 243 -16.43 -5.14 15.74
C VAL A 243 -15.59 -3.98 15.20
N VAL A 244 -16.24 -2.97 14.61
CA VAL A 244 -15.59 -1.77 14.09
C VAL A 244 -14.91 -0.99 15.21
N ASN A 245 -13.62 -0.69 15.09
CA ASN A 245 -12.81 -0.13 16.18
C ASN A 245 -11.97 1.12 15.81
N GLY A 246 -11.90 1.49 14.52
CA GLY A 246 -11.25 2.72 14.10
C GLY A 246 -11.62 3.12 12.68
N SER A 247 -11.67 4.43 12.42
CA SER A 247 -11.98 5.04 11.13
C SER A 247 -11.30 6.41 11.03
N VAL A 248 -10.80 6.71 9.83
CA VAL A 248 -10.36 8.02 9.34
C VAL A 248 -11.05 8.20 7.99
N ASN A 249 -11.86 9.24 7.83
CA ASN A 249 -12.62 9.51 6.60
C ASN A 249 -12.71 11.04 6.40
N GLY A 250 -11.72 11.60 5.70
CA GLY A 250 -11.56 13.03 5.51
C GLY A 250 -10.17 13.38 4.98
N VAL A 251 -9.72 14.62 5.15
CA VAL A 251 -8.45 15.10 4.56
C VAL A 251 -7.23 14.27 4.95
N ASP A 252 -7.26 13.64 6.13
CA ASP A 252 -6.20 12.78 6.66
C ASP A 252 -6.23 11.32 6.12
N GLY A 253 -7.19 10.97 5.25
CA GLY A 253 -7.33 9.65 4.60
C GLY A 253 -8.73 9.02 4.67
N ASP A 254 -8.90 7.88 4.02
CA ASP A 254 -10.12 7.05 4.03
C ASP A 254 -9.76 5.58 4.34
N PHE A 255 -9.46 5.30 5.61
CA PHE A 255 -9.03 3.99 6.10
C PHE A 255 -9.57 3.68 7.51
N GLY A 256 -9.68 2.41 7.84
CA GLY A 256 -10.35 1.93 9.06
C GLY A 256 -9.94 0.52 9.45
N LYS A 257 -10.33 0.12 10.68
CA LYS A 257 -10.06 -1.21 11.21
C LYS A 257 -11.26 -1.83 11.92
N VAL A 258 -11.33 -3.14 11.82
CA VAL A 258 -12.27 -4.02 12.53
C VAL A 258 -11.46 -4.96 13.42
N ASP A 259 -11.78 -5.02 14.72
CA ASP A 259 -11.25 -5.98 15.66
C ASP A 259 -11.88 -7.35 15.37
N VAL A 260 -11.08 -8.40 15.18
CA VAL A 260 -11.51 -9.71 14.66
C VAL A 260 -11.68 -10.73 15.79
N ASN A 261 -12.84 -11.40 15.79
CA ASN A 261 -13.24 -12.40 16.78
C ASN A 261 -12.24 -13.57 16.86
N ALA A 262 -12.05 -14.13 18.06
CA ALA A 262 -10.96 -15.07 18.36
C ALA A 262 -11.05 -16.42 17.61
N ASP A 263 -12.26 -16.83 17.23
CA ASP A 263 -12.58 -18.04 16.46
C ASP A 263 -12.48 -17.84 14.94
N VAL A 264 -12.54 -16.59 14.46
CA VAL A 264 -12.36 -16.24 13.04
C VAL A 264 -10.90 -16.41 12.66
N ARG A 265 -10.66 -16.89 11.43
CA ARG A 265 -9.32 -17.08 10.88
C ARG A 265 -8.82 -15.80 10.21
N LEU A 266 -7.62 -15.33 10.57
CA LEU A 266 -6.87 -14.35 9.77
C LEU A 266 -6.09 -15.08 8.67
N THR A 267 -5.91 -14.43 7.52
CA THR A 267 -5.11 -14.98 6.41
C THR A 267 -4.25 -13.91 5.75
N SER A 268 -3.07 -14.32 5.28
CA SER A 268 -2.17 -13.51 4.46
C SER A 268 -2.56 -13.48 2.97
N THR A 269 -3.70 -14.06 2.61
CA THR A 269 -4.07 -14.31 1.21
C THR A 269 -5.15 -13.36 0.74
N VAL A 270 -4.98 -12.78 -0.44
CA VAL A 270 -6.02 -12.01 -1.13
C VAL A 270 -6.82 -12.94 -2.04
N ASN A 271 -8.15 -13.01 -1.85
CA ASN A 271 -9.02 -13.75 -2.77
C ASN A 271 -8.88 -13.21 -4.20
N ALA A 272 -8.77 -14.10 -5.18
CA ALA A 272 -8.70 -13.76 -6.59
C ALA A 272 -9.98 -14.10 -7.38
N TYR A 273 -11.07 -14.47 -6.69
CA TYR A 273 -12.38 -14.83 -7.24
C TYR A 273 -12.32 -15.90 -8.35
N GLY A 274 -11.31 -16.78 -8.31
CA GLY A 274 -10.98 -17.73 -9.38
C GLY A 274 -10.46 -17.10 -10.68
N GLN A 275 -10.56 -15.78 -10.83
CA GLN A 275 -10.10 -15.00 -11.98
C GLN A 275 -8.57 -14.93 -12.01
N ALA A 276 -7.94 -14.82 -10.84
CA ALA A 276 -6.55 -15.20 -10.63
C ALA A 276 -6.44 -16.49 -9.76
N ALA A 277 -5.22 -16.84 -9.33
CA ALA A 277 -5.03 -17.65 -8.13
C ALA A 277 -4.75 -16.68 -6.98
N ASN A 278 -5.25 -17.00 -5.78
CA ASN A 278 -5.15 -16.11 -4.61
C ASN A 278 -3.70 -15.68 -4.36
N VAL A 279 -3.50 -14.40 -4.03
CA VAL A 279 -2.17 -13.82 -3.84
C VAL A 279 -1.81 -13.94 -2.36
N THR A 280 -0.86 -14.81 -2.02
CA THR A 280 -0.23 -14.80 -0.71
C THR A 280 0.64 -13.54 -0.60
N VAL A 281 0.30 -12.67 0.34
CA VAL A 281 1.03 -11.44 0.62
C VAL A 281 2.30 -11.79 1.39
N SER A 282 3.43 -11.32 0.88
CA SER A 282 4.77 -11.58 1.44
C SER A 282 5.42 -10.34 2.05
N ASP A 283 4.96 -9.15 1.69
CA ASP A 283 5.63 -7.88 1.99
C ASP A 283 4.65 -6.69 1.90
N VAL A 284 5.06 -5.52 2.37
CA VAL A 284 4.34 -4.24 2.27
C VAL A 284 5.20 -3.20 1.55
N GLY A 285 4.60 -2.29 0.79
CA GLY A 285 5.36 -1.25 0.11
C GLY A 285 4.57 -0.14 -0.54
N GLU A 286 5.27 0.95 -0.84
CA GLU A 286 4.75 2.11 -1.57
C GLU A 286 4.47 1.75 -3.04
N ALA A 287 3.33 2.21 -3.56
CA ALA A 287 3.02 2.15 -4.99
C ALA A 287 3.78 3.24 -5.76
N LEU A 288 4.31 2.91 -6.95
CA LEU A 288 4.97 3.87 -7.83
C LEU A 288 4.09 4.25 -9.01
N VAL A 289 4.10 5.53 -9.38
CA VAL A 289 3.43 6.01 -10.61
C VAL A 289 3.93 5.20 -11.82
N GLY A 290 3.04 4.65 -12.62
CA GLY A 290 3.37 3.78 -13.75
C GLY A 290 3.59 2.29 -13.42
N GLN A 291 3.54 1.89 -12.15
CA GLN A 291 3.61 0.48 -11.73
C GLN A 291 2.29 -0.24 -12.01
N SER A 292 2.35 -1.52 -12.35
CA SER A 292 1.19 -2.38 -12.45
C SER A 292 0.67 -2.74 -11.06
N VAL A 293 -0.64 -2.66 -10.89
CA VAL A 293 -1.30 -2.97 -9.62
C VAL A 293 -2.56 -3.75 -9.90
N CYS A 294 -2.80 -4.80 -9.12
CA CYS A 294 -4.00 -5.60 -9.19
C CYS A 294 -4.77 -5.46 -7.88
N ARG A 295 -6.08 -5.27 -7.96
CA ARG A 295 -6.97 -5.21 -6.81
C ARG A 295 -7.98 -6.33 -6.81
N SER A 296 -8.36 -6.72 -5.61
CA SER A 296 -9.50 -7.59 -5.35
C SER A 296 -10.59 -6.81 -4.63
N GLY A 297 -11.82 -7.08 -5.03
CA GLY A 297 -13.03 -6.54 -4.42
C GLY A 297 -14.21 -7.35 -4.92
N GLN A 298 -15.24 -7.49 -4.09
CA GLN A 298 -16.19 -8.57 -4.26
C GLN A 298 -17.12 -8.41 -5.48
N THR A 299 -17.42 -7.17 -5.89
CA THR A 299 -18.38 -6.91 -6.97
C THR A 299 -17.80 -7.21 -8.34
N THR A 300 -16.54 -6.84 -8.55
CA THR A 300 -15.90 -6.98 -9.88
C THR A 300 -14.84 -8.09 -9.90
N GLY A 301 -14.45 -8.61 -8.73
CA GLY A 301 -13.41 -9.61 -8.54
C GLY A 301 -12.01 -9.03 -8.69
N PHE A 302 -11.14 -9.74 -9.41
CA PHE A 302 -9.73 -9.39 -9.55
C PHE A 302 -9.48 -8.64 -10.88
N ARG A 303 -9.11 -7.35 -10.82
CA ARG A 303 -8.67 -6.54 -11.98
C ARG A 303 -7.28 -5.99 -11.75
N CYS A 304 -6.51 -5.89 -12.82
CA CYS A 304 -5.24 -5.21 -12.87
C CYS A 304 -5.37 -3.88 -13.65
N GLY A 305 -4.42 -3.00 -13.42
CA GLY A 305 -4.28 -1.70 -14.07
C GLY A 305 -2.90 -1.12 -13.77
N THR A 306 -2.73 0.17 -14.03
CA THR A 306 -1.50 0.93 -13.83
C THR A 306 -1.77 2.11 -12.92
N VAL A 307 -0.89 2.34 -11.94
CA VAL A 307 -0.91 3.54 -11.09
C VAL A 307 -0.72 4.78 -11.96
N GLN A 308 -1.66 5.72 -11.90
CA GLN A 308 -1.63 6.96 -12.68
C GLN A 308 -0.97 8.11 -11.92
N SER A 309 -1.15 8.18 -10.60
CA SER A 309 -0.59 9.22 -9.73
C SER A 309 -0.70 8.82 -8.25
N VAL A 310 0.21 9.32 -7.42
CA VAL A 310 0.26 9.16 -5.95
C VAL A 310 0.09 10.53 -5.28
N ASP A 311 0.02 10.57 -3.95
CA ASP A 311 -0.10 11.81 -3.15
C ASP A 311 -1.27 12.70 -3.61
N ARG A 312 -2.47 12.11 -3.72
CA ARG A 312 -3.67 12.75 -4.29
C ARG A 312 -4.72 13.06 -3.23
N THR A 313 -5.26 14.27 -3.28
CA THR A 313 -6.51 14.62 -2.61
C THR A 313 -7.66 14.47 -3.61
N LEU A 314 -8.60 13.56 -3.36
CA LEU A 314 -9.79 13.36 -4.20
C LEU A 314 -11.04 13.92 -3.52
N THR A 315 -12.11 14.14 -4.31
CA THR A 315 -13.38 14.72 -3.83
C THR A 315 -14.55 13.76 -4.04
N PHE A 316 -15.42 13.69 -3.03
CA PHE A 316 -16.46 12.68 -2.89
C PHE A 316 -17.79 13.35 -2.59
N GLN A 317 -18.80 13.08 -3.41
CA GLN A 317 -20.15 13.61 -3.20
C GLN A 317 -20.96 12.67 -2.31
N GLY A 318 -21.35 13.15 -1.12
CA GLY A 318 -22.28 12.49 -0.23
C GLY A 318 -23.71 12.43 -0.78
N PRO A 319 -24.59 11.55 -0.26
CA PRO A 319 -25.97 11.39 -0.75
C PRO A 319 -26.86 12.64 -0.59
N ASP A 320 -26.50 13.54 0.33
CA ASP A 320 -27.14 14.84 0.55
C ASP A 320 -26.61 15.97 -0.37
N GLY A 321 -25.56 15.68 -1.14
CA GLY A 321 -24.89 16.61 -2.05
C GLY A 321 -23.56 17.16 -1.56
N SER A 322 -23.24 17.01 -0.26
CA SER A 322 -22.01 17.51 0.38
C SER A 322 -20.73 16.98 -0.28
N GLN A 323 -19.62 17.73 -0.25
CA GLN A 323 -18.31 17.27 -0.72
C GLN A 323 -17.33 16.99 0.43
N THR A 324 -16.92 15.74 0.59
CA THR A 324 -15.75 15.35 1.40
C THR A 324 -14.50 15.41 0.53
N ALA A 325 -13.39 15.93 1.08
CA ALA A 325 -12.05 15.82 0.49
C ALA A 325 -11.25 14.77 1.26
N VAL A 326 -10.53 13.89 0.55
CA VAL A 326 -9.70 12.83 1.15
C VAL A 326 -8.29 12.86 0.55
N GLY A 327 -7.28 13.05 1.39
CA GLY A 327 -5.86 13.14 1.02
C GLY A 327 -5.12 11.81 0.97
N GLY A 328 -3.83 11.85 0.59
CA GLY A 328 -2.91 10.70 0.60
C GLY A 328 -3.15 9.62 -0.47
N LEU A 329 -4.20 9.73 -1.27
CA LEU A 329 -4.67 8.65 -2.13
C LEU A 329 -3.77 8.39 -3.34
N THR A 330 -3.80 7.15 -3.82
CA THR A 330 -3.19 6.74 -5.10
C THR A 330 -4.28 6.44 -6.12
N GLU A 331 -4.18 7.02 -7.32
CA GLU A 331 -5.10 6.76 -8.45
C GLU A 331 -4.52 5.71 -9.42
N THR A 332 -5.39 4.91 -10.01
CA THR A 332 -5.06 3.83 -10.96
C THR A 332 -6.20 3.62 -11.98
N ASP A 333 -5.91 3.04 -13.14
CA ASP A 333 -6.92 2.65 -14.14
C ASP A 333 -7.51 1.23 -13.92
N ALA A 334 -7.12 0.56 -12.83
CA ALA A 334 -7.62 -0.75 -12.40
C ALA A 334 -9.11 -0.70 -11.98
N CYS A 335 -10.01 -0.67 -12.96
CA CYS A 335 -11.43 -0.40 -12.78
C CYS A 335 -12.08 -1.17 -11.62
N SER A 336 -13.00 -0.51 -10.92
CA SER A 336 -13.81 -1.07 -9.84
C SER A 336 -15.29 -0.73 -10.02
N ALA A 337 -16.11 -1.24 -9.12
CA ALA A 337 -17.44 -0.74 -8.86
C ALA A 337 -17.65 -0.67 -7.33
N GLY A 338 -18.78 -0.09 -6.92
CA GLY A 338 -19.19 -0.19 -5.53
C GLY A 338 -19.26 -1.66 -5.09
N GLY A 339 -18.68 -1.95 -3.93
CA GLY A 339 -18.48 -3.28 -3.35
C GLY A 339 -17.03 -3.68 -3.30
N ASP A 340 -16.21 -3.04 -4.13
CA ASP A 340 -14.77 -3.19 -4.04
C ASP A 340 -14.16 -2.29 -2.93
N SER A 341 -14.92 -1.37 -2.32
CA SER A 341 -14.58 -0.52 -1.14
C SER A 341 -13.83 -1.29 -0.05
N GLY A 342 -12.74 -0.75 0.50
CA GLY A 342 -11.82 -1.43 1.42
C GLY A 342 -10.93 -2.52 0.80
N GLY A 343 -11.25 -3.02 -0.40
CA GLY A 343 -10.60 -4.16 -1.04
C GLY A 343 -9.10 -4.04 -1.28
N ALA A 344 -8.39 -5.15 -1.10
CA ALA A 344 -6.92 -5.26 -1.24
C ALA A 344 -6.36 -4.84 -2.62
N TYR A 345 -5.35 -3.96 -2.64
CA TYR A 345 -4.44 -3.71 -3.77
C TYR A 345 -3.07 -4.35 -3.54
N VAL A 346 -2.59 -5.10 -4.53
CA VAL A 346 -1.29 -5.76 -4.55
C VAL A 346 -0.51 -5.46 -5.83
N SER A 347 0.82 -5.38 -5.72
CA SER A 347 1.74 -5.48 -6.86
C SER A 347 2.62 -6.70 -6.67
N GLY A 348 2.48 -7.70 -7.53
CA GLY A 348 3.13 -8.99 -7.31
C GLY A 348 2.58 -9.67 -6.05
N THR A 349 3.40 -9.84 -5.03
CA THR A 349 3.02 -10.33 -3.70
C THR A 349 3.14 -9.27 -2.59
N THR A 350 3.39 -8.01 -2.97
CA THR A 350 3.48 -6.86 -2.05
C THR A 350 2.12 -6.21 -1.92
N ALA A 351 1.64 -6.01 -0.69
CA ALA A 351 0.46 -5.18 -0.41
C ALA A 351 0.82 -3.69 -0.56
N VAL A 352 -0.04 -2.93 -1.25
CA VAL A 352 0.20 -1.50 -1.51
C VAL A 352 -0.96 -0.58 -1.09
N GLY A 353 -2.17 -1.10 -0.86
CA GLY A 353 -3.28 -0.25 -0.41
C GLY A 353 -4.64 -0.91 -0.25
N THR A 354 -5.60 -0.18 0.31
CA THR A 354 -7.01 -0.57 0.44
C THR A 354 -7.93 0.34 -0.36
N HIS A 355 -8.98 -0.21 -0.97
CA HIS A 355 -9.79 0.51 -1.95
C HIS A 355 -10.61 1.65 -1.37
N VAL A 356 -10.48 2.83 -1.93
CA VAL A 356 -11.29 3.98 -1.53
C VAL A 356 -12.49 4.15 -2.47
N SER A 357 -12.29 4.13 -3.80
CA SER A 357 -13.40 4.32 -4.74
C SER A 357 -13.12 3.97 -6.20
N GLY A 358 -14.18 4.00 -7.00
CA GLY A 358 -14.11 4.03 -8.48
C GLY A 358 -15.04 5.05 -9.13
N ALA A 359 -14.68 5.47 -10.34
CA ALA A 359 -15.47 6.31 -11.24
C ALA A 359 -15.37 5.81 -12.70
N GLY A 360 -16.51 5.75 -13.39
CA GLY A 360 -16.63 5.13 -14.72
C GLY A 360 -16.83 3.61 -14.68
N GLU A 361 -17.45 3.05 -15.71
CA GLU A 361 -17.78 1.63 -15.76
C GLU A 361 -16.59 0.76 -16.20
N CYS A 362 -16.41 -0.42 -15.60
CA CYS A 362 -15.41 -1.39 -16.04
C CYS A 362 -15.57 -1.74 -17.53
N GLY A 363 -14.52 -1.52 -18.32
CA GLY A 363 -14.52 -1.69 -19.78
C GLY A 363 -14.80 -0.40 -20.57
N SER A 364 -15.13 0.70 -19.90
CA SER A 364 -15.18 2.04 -20.51
C SER A 364 -13.81 2.72 -20.50
N ALA A 365 -13.48 3.47 -21.56
CA ALA A 365 -12.25 4.23 -21.63
C ALA A 365 -12.22 5.38 -20.60
N GLY A 366 -11.20 5.38 -19.73
CA GLY A 366 -11.04 6.39 -18.68
C GLY A 366 -11.84 6.09 -17.39
N SER A 367 -12.11 4.82 -17.09
CA SER A 367 -12.39 4.40 -15.72
C SER A 367 -11.17 4.69 -14.83
N VAL A 368 -11.40 5.20 -13.62
CA VAL A 368 -10.35 5.41 -12.61
C VAL A 368 -10.80 4.81 -11.28
N ALA A 369 -9.83 4.39 -10.48
CA ALA A 369 -10.01 3.85 -9.15
C ALA A 369 -8.94 4.42 -8.20
N SER A 370 -9.22 4.40 -6.90
CA SER A 370 -8.33 4.94 -5.86
C SER A 370 -8.07 3.95 -4.73
N PHE A 371 -6.99 4.19 -3.97
CA PHE A 371 -6.68 3.47 -2.73
C PHE A 371 -5.88 4.31 -1.73
N GLN A 372 -6.05 4.03 -0.44
CA GLN A 372 -5.15 4.50 0.62
C GLN A 372 -3.86 3.65 0.60
N PRO A 373 -2.66 4.22 0.80
CA PRO A 373 -1.43 3.44 0.98
C PRO A 373 -1.44 2.62 2.28
N VAL A 374 -1.38 1.29 2.19
CA VAL A 374 -1.60 0.40 3.37
C VAL A 374 -0.56 0.58 4.49
N GLN A 375 0.64 1.08 4.16
CA GLN A 375 1.66 1.41 5.16
C GLN A 375 1.19 2.51 6.13
N GLU A 376 0.41 3.48 5.65
CA GLU A 376 -0.12 4.58 6.45
C GLU A 376 -1.17 4.08 7.45
N GLU A 377 -2.03 3.16 7.01
CA GLU A 377 -3.03 2.49 7.85
C GLU A 377 -2.37 1.68 8.99
N LEU A 378 -1.30 0.95 8.64
CA LEU A 378 -0.50 0.16 9.59
C LEU A 378 0.23 1.06 10.60
N ASP A 379 0.86 2.14 10.14
CA ASP A 379 1.60 3.08 10.99
C ASP A 379 0.65 3.87 11.92
N PHE A 380 -0.51 4.30 11.41
CA PHE A 380 -1.52 5.05 12.19
C PHE A 380 -2.15 4.19 13.30
N PHE A 381 -2.53 2.94 12.99
CA PHE A 381 -3.13 2.04 13.98
C PHE A 381 -2.11 1.25 14.82
N GLY A 382 -0.80 1.36 14.54
CA GLY A 382 0.25 0.63 15.24
C GLY A 382 0.23 -0.89 14.98
N LEU A 383 -0.12 -1.29 13.77
CA LEU A 383 -0.36 -2.67 13.37
C LEU A 383 0.76 -3.24 12.49
N THR A 384 0.86 -4.57 12.44
CA THR A 384 1.72 -5.32 11.53
C THR A 384 0.88 -6.17 10.58
N LEU A 385 1.23 -6.17 9.29
CA LEU A 385 0.55 -6.92 8.24
C LEU A 385 0.73 -8.44 8.41
N VAL A 386 -0.34 -9.22 8.24
CA VAL A 386 -0.26 -10.69 8.25
C VAL A 386 0.31 -11.18 6.92
N THR A 387 1.56 -11.64 6.94
CA THR A 387 2.29 -12.13 5.76
C THR A 387 2.67 -13.62 5.88
N GLY A 388 2.95 -14.26 4.75
CA GLY A 388 3.46 -15.64 4.69
C GLY A 388 2.42 -16.72 5.03
N GLU A 389 2.77 -17.99 4.89
CA GLU A 389 1.82 -19.11 5.07
C GLU A 389 1.53 -19.43 6.55
N ASP A 390 2.47 -19.12 7.44
CA ASP A 390 2.51 -19.62 8.83
C ASP A 390 1.58 -18.92 9.83
N ASN A 391 1.13 -17.69 9.54
CA ASN A 391 0.31 -16.90 10.47
C ASN A 391 -1.20 -17.25 10.43
N ALA A 392 -1.61 -18.20 9.58
CA ALA A 392 -3.00 -18.44 9.22
C ALA A 392 -3.68 -19.60 9.98
N GLY A 393 -3.26 -19.91 11.21
CA GLY A 393 -3.98 -20.87 12.07
C GLY A 393 -3.35 -21.21 13.43
N GLY A 394 -4.07 -20.85 14.50
CA GLY A 394 -4.00 -21.54 15.81
C GLY A 394 -2.99 -21.00 16.84
N THR A 395 -3.49 -20.77 18.07
CA THR A 395 -2.77 -20.75 19.37
C THR A 395 -1.29 -20.36 19.33
N GLY A 396 -1.00 -19.10 19.68
CA GLY A 396 0.36 -18.56 19.59
C GLY A 396 1.43 -19.37 20.33
N ASN A 397 2.52 -19.66 19.62
CA ASN A 397 3.80 -20.02 20.23
C ASN A 397 4.32 -18.80 21.00
N VAL A 398 3.95 -18.70 22.28
CA VAL A 398 4.66 -17.85 23.25
C VAL A 398 6.14 -18.26 23.17
N PRO A 399 7.09 -17.33 22.93
CA PRO A 399 8.51 -17.64 23.01
C PRO A 399 8.78 -18.21 24.41
N ALA A 400 9.32 -19.43 24.47
CA ALA A 400 9.48 -20.13 25.74
C ALA A 400 10.22 -19.26 26.75
N GLU A 401 9.58 -19.01 27.89
CA GLU A 401 10.14 -18.22 28.99
C GLU A 401 11.51 -18.82 29.36
N PRO A 402 12.58 -18.01 29.47
CA PRO A 402 13.93 -18.54 29.63
C PRO A 402 14.01 -19.37 30.91
N GLU A 403 14.22 -20.69 30.76
CA GLU A 403 14.19 -21.64 31.86
C GLU A 403 15.11 -21.17 33.00
N SER A 404 14.54 -20.99 34.19
CA SER A 404 15.32 -20.63 35.38
C SER A 404 16.42 -21.68 35.59
N PRO A 405 17.70 -21.26 35.77
CA PRO A 405 18.83 -22.17 35.69
C PRO A 405 18.70 -23.32 36.70
N ALA A 406 18.72 -24.55 36.19
CA ALA A 406 18.44 -25.75 36.96
C ALA A 406 19.36 -25.88 38.19
N VAL A 407 18.76 -25.97 39.37
CA VAL A 407 19.49 -26.22 40.62
C VAL A 407 20.10 -27.61 40.56
N THR A 408 21.42 -27.69 40.48
CA THR A 408 22.16 -28.94 40.52
C THR A 408 21.94 -29.64 41.88
N PRO A 409 21.59 -30.94 41.90
CA PRO A 409 21.51 -31.68 43.16
C PRO A 409 22.87 -31.75 43.85
N GLY A 410 23.03 -31.01 44.95
CA GLY A 410 24.24 -31.06 45.77
C GLY A 410 24.43 -32.46 46.35
N THR A 411 25.60 -33.07 46.11
CA THR A 411 25.97 -34.36 46.72
C THR A 411 26.11 -34.18 48.23
N GLY A 412 25.16 -34.72 48.99
CA GLY A 412 25.17 -34.63 50.45
C GLY A 412 26.36 -35.37 51.07
N THR A 413 27.27 -34.62 51.68
CA THR A 413 28.22 -35.13 52.67
C THR A 413 27.78 -34.67 54.05
N ASP A 414 27.24 -35.60 54.84
CA ASP A 414 27.00 -35.46 56.27
C ASP A 414 28.33 -35.25 57.02
N PRO A 415 28.42 -34.25 57.93
CA PRO A 415 29.01 -34.57 59.23
C PRO A 415 28.35 -33.85 60.43
N GLY A 416 27.29 -34.44 60.97
CA GLY A 416 27.15 -34.77 62.39
C GLY A 416 26.88 -33.71 63.47
N LEU A 417 26.36 -34.22 64.60
CA LEU A 417 25.93 -33.57 65.86
C LEU A 417 24.58 -32.82 65.81
#